data_AF-A0AAW6YLW0-F1
#
_entry.id   AF-A0AAW6YLW0-F1
#
_cell.length_a   1.000
_cell.length_b   1.000
_cell.length_c   1.000
_cell.angle_alpha   90.00
_cell.angle_beta   90.00
_cell.angle_gamma   90.00
#
_symmetry.space_group_name_H-M   'P 1'
#
loop_
_entity.id
_entity.type
_entity.pdbx_description
1 polymer ?
#
loop_
_entity_poly.entity_id
_entity_poly.type
_entity_poly.pdbx_seq_one_letter_code
_entity_poly.pdbx_strand_id
1 'polypeptide(L)' 'MYENPRTLHNISILEDDGYHFIQPGDGFLACGYVAKGRMEEPLEILNVINRYFDQQEHLQQSTFKGKHALVT' A
#
# COMPACT_ATOMS: atom_id res chain seq x y z
N MET A 1 19.69 0.67 -0.37
CA MET A 1 19.04 0.53 -1.70
C MET A 1 17.67 1.19 -1.74
N TYR A 2 16.85 0.97 -0.71
CA TYR A 2 15.52 1.58 -0.63
C TYR A 2 15.55 3.12 -0.64
N GLU A 3 16.41 3.73 0.18
CA GLU A 3 16.57 5.19 0.28
C GLU A 3 17.25 5.84 -0.93
N ASN A 4 17.63 5.07 -1.96
CA ASN A 4 18.24 5.65 -3.14
C ASN A 4 17.20 6.54 -3.86
N PRO A 5 17.52 7.80 -4.21
CA PRO A 5 16.59 8.70 -4.89
C PRO A 5 15.97 8.12 -6.16
N ARG A 6 16.71 7.27 -6.89
CA ARG A 6 16.20 6.61 -8.09
C ARG A 6 15.15 5.55 -7.75
N THR A 7 15.33 4.81 -6.67
CA THR A 7 14.35 3.82 -6.19
C THR A 7 13.06 4.53 -5.78
N LEU A 8 13.16 5.61 -5.00
CA LEU A 8 12.02 6.41 -4.55
C LEU A 8 11.26 7.04 -5.73
N HIS A 9 11.98 7.56 -6.73
CA HIS A 9 11.37 8.10 -7.94
C HIS A 9 10.61 7.03 -8.74
N ASN A 10 11.18 5.82 -8.89
CA ASN A 10 10.50 4.73 -9.59
C ASN A 10 9.23 4.27 -8.85
N ILE A 11 9.26 4.24 -7.51
CA ILE A 11 8.07 3.92 -6.70
C ILE A 11 6.98 4.96 -6.96
N SER A 12 7.31 6.25 -6.92
CA SER A 12 6.36 7.32 -7.21
C SER A 12 5.72 7.19 -8.60
N ILE A 13 6.50 6.85 -9.64
CA ILE A 13 5.95 6.63 -10.98
C ILE A 13 4.92 5.48 -10.97
N LEU A 14 5.24 4.37 -10.31
CA LEU A 14 4.32 3.23 -10.24
C LEU A 14 3.04 3.58 -9.46
N GLU A 15 3.15 4.35 -8.39
CA GLU A 15 1.97 4.85 -7.67
C GLU A 15 1.11 5.76 -8.55
N ASP A 16 1.72 6.67 -9.32
CA ASP A 16 1.03 7.53 -10.29
C ASP A 16 0.36 6.73 -11.42
N ASP A 17 0.98 5.62 -11.85
CA ASP A 17 0.43 4.67 -12.84
C ASP A 17 -0.72 3.81 -12.26
N GLY A 18 -1.04 3.96 -10.96
CA GLY A 18 -2.14 3.27 -10.29
C GLY A 18 -1.77 1.94 -9.63
N TYR A 19 -0.49 1.61 -9.52
CA TYR A 19 -0.05 0.46 -8.74
C TYR A 19 -0.14 0.74 -7.24
N HIS A 20 -0.59 -0.24 -6.46
CA HIS A 20 -0.57 -0.16 -5.02
C HIS A 20 0.77 -0.66 -4.47
N PHE A 21 1.56 0.24 -3.90
CA PHE A 21 2.87 -0.11 -3.35
C PHE A 21 2.77 -0.50 -1.88
N ILE A 22 3.10 -1.76 -1.57
CA ILE A 22 3.23 -2.23 -0.19
C ILE A 22 4.60 -1.80 0.34
N GLN A 23 4.61 -0.93 1.34
CA GLN A 23 5.83 -0.40 1.94
C GLN A 23 6.68 -1.53 2.54
N PRO A 24 8.01 -1.49 2.39
CA PRO A 24 8.87 -2.47 3.04
C PRO A 24 8.92 -2.24 4.55
N GLY A 25 9.07 -3.33 5.28
CA GLY A 25 9.32 -3.30 6.71
C GLY A 25 10.76 -2.90 7.06
N ASP A 26 10.95 -2.66 8.35
CA ASP A 26 12.26 -2.58 9.00
C ASP A 26 12.70 -3.99 9.45
N GLY A 27 13.97 -4.34 9.27
CA GLY A 27 14.46 -5.63 9.75
C GLY A 27 15.93 -5.89 9.45
N PHE A 28 16.42 -7.06 9.86
CA PHE A 28 17.79 -7.47 9.61
C PHE A 28 17.99 -7.76 8.12
N LEU A 29 18.85 -6.96 7.48
CA LEU A 29 19.15 -7.06 6.06
C LEU A 29 20.31 -8.02 5.82
N ALA A 30 20.43 -8.53 4.59
CA ALA A 30 21.53 -9.40 4.17
C ALA A 30 22.93 -8.78 4.38
N CYS A 31 23.01 -7.45 4.46
CA CYS A 31 24.24 -6.70 4.73
C CYS A 31 24.65 -6.69 6.22
N GLY A 32 23.88 -7.34 7.11
CA GLY A 32 24.26 -7.53 8.50
C GLY A 32 23.85 -6.39 9.45
N TYR A 33 22.90 -5.53 9.06
CA TYR A 33 22.38 -4.46 9.92
C TYR A 33 20.86 -4.34 9.78
N VAL A 34 20.23 -3.65 10.74
CA VAL A 34 18.78 -3.39 10.76
C VAL A 34 18.49 -2.08 10.05
N ALA A 35 17.64 -2.11 9.03
CA ALA A 35 17.15 -0.91 8.35
C ALA A 35 15.88 -1.22 7.52
N LYS A 36 15.27 -0.17 6.96
CA LYS A 36 14.19 -0.29 5.98
C LYS A 36 14.65 -0.93 4.69
N GLY A 37 13.71 -1.62 4.04
CA GLY A 37 13.91 -2.24 2.74
C GLY A 37 13.83 -3.76 2.77
N ARG A 38 13.48 -4.35 3.93
CA ARG A 38 13.10 -5.75 4.01
C ARG A 38 11.69 -5.92 3.44
N MET A 39 11.44 -7.01 2.72
CA MET A 39 10.08 -7.37 2.34
C MET A 39 9.20 -7.46 3.60
N GLU A 40 7.97 -6.96 3.49
CA GLU A 40 6.98 -7.05 4.54
C GLU A 40 6.64 -8.52 4.84
N GLU A 41 6.19 -8.82 6.06
CA GLU A 41 5.84 -10.20 6.42
C GLU A 41 4.67 -10.74 5.55
N PRO A 42 4.68 -12.04 5.19
CA PRO A 42 3.64 -12.61 4.33
C PRO A 42 2.21 -12.39 4.84
N LEU A 43 2.01 -12.44 6.16
CA LEU A 43 0.70 -12.20 6.79
C LEU A 43 0.26 -10.75 6.62
N GLU A 44 1.17 -9.80 6.71
CA GLU A 44 0.86 -8.38 6.52
C GLU A 44 0.59 -8.06 5.05
N ILE A 45 1.33 -8.67 4.12
CA ILE A 45 1.04 -8.60 2.69
C ILE A 45 -0.40 -9.10 2.42
N LEU A 46 -0.77 -10.25 3.00
CA LEU A 46 -2.13 -10.79 2.88
C LEU A 46 -3.18 -9.83 3.47
N ASN A 47 -2.90 -9.23 4.63
CA ASN A 47 -3.80 -8.25 5.26
C ASN A 47 -4.01 -7.00 4.39
N VAL A 48 -2.98 -6.52 3.68
CA VAL A 48 -3.11 -5.39 2.75
C VAL A 48 -3.99 -5.79 1.56
N ILE A 49 -3.76 -6.97 0.99
CA ILE A 49 -4.54 -7.47 -0.16
C ILE A 49 -6.02 -7.63 0.20
N ASN A 50 -6.32 -8.26 1.33
CA ASN A 50 -7.70 -8.46 1.77
C ASN A 50 -8.42 -7.11 1.98
N ARG A 51 -7.79 -6.17 2.69
CA ARG A 51 -8.36 -4.83 2.89
C ARG A 51 -8.62 -4.09 1.58
N TYR A 52 -7.73 -4.24 0.60
CA TYR A 52 -7.90 -3.63 -0.71
C TYR A 52 -9.17 -4.14 -1.41
N PHE A 53 -9.41 -5.45 -1.40
CA PHE A 53 -10.60 -6.03 -2.04
C PHE A 53 -11.89 -5.78 -1.24
N ASP A 54 -11.83 -5.84 0.10
CA ASP A 54 -12.99 -5.55 0.96
C ASP A 54 -13.53 -4.12 0.73
N GLN A 55 -12.64 -3.14 0.58
CA GLN A 55 -13.02 -1.76 0.28
C GLN A 55 -13.70 -1.63 -1.10
N GLN A 56 -13.22 -2.36 -2.10
CA GLN A 56 -13.80 -2.34 -3.45
C GLN A 56 -15.21 -2.95 -3.45
N GLU A 57 -15.44 -4.05 -2.74
CA GLU A 57 -16.77 -4.65 -2.61
C GLU A 57 -17.76 -3.70 -1.91
N HIS A 58 -17.31 -3.03 -0.84
CA HIS A 58 -18.17 -2.10 -0.09
C HIS A 58 -18.53 -0.84 -0.90
N LEU A 59 -17.63 -0.36 -1.76
CA LEU A 59 -17.90 0.74 -2.71
C LEU A 59 -18.91 0.33 -3.79
N GLN A 60 -18.86 -0.91 -4.26
CA GLN A 60 -19.86 -1.44 -5.22
C GLN A 60 -21.23 -1.62 -4.57
N GLN A 61 -21.28 -1.94 -3.27
CA GLN A 61 -22.52 -2.09 -2.48
C GLN A 61 -23.03 -0.78 -1.86
N SER A 62 -22.36 0.36 -2.06
CA SER A 62 -22.79 1.63 -1.50
C SER A 62 -24.15 2.07 -2.08
N THR A 63 -25.21 1.89 -1.29
CA THR A 63 -26.61 2.26 -1.54
C THR A 63 -26.84 3.76 -1.76
N PHE A 64 -25.78 4.59 -1.62
CA PHE A 64 -25.86 6.05 -1.69
C PHE A 64 -25.55 6.65 -3.07
N LYS A 65 -25.40 5.83 -4.12
CA LYS A 65 -25.27 6.33 -5.49
C LYS A 65 -26.46 7.23 -5.84
N GLY A 66 -26.22 8.52 -6.04
CA GLY A 66 -27.25 9.53 -6.34
C GLY A 66 -27.99 10.10 -5.11
N LYS A 67 -27.50 9.87 -3.89
CA LYS A 67 -28.03 10.49 -2.67
C LYS A 67 -27.21 11.73 -2.31
N HIS A 68 -27.88 12.84 -2.01
CA HIS A 68 -27.26 14.04 -1.46
C HIS A 68 -27.53 14.09 0.05
N ALA A 69 -26.48 14.21 0.85
CA ALA A 69 -26.58 14.33 2.31
C ALA A 69 -25.96 15.65 2.75
N LEU A 70 -26.66 16.39 3.61
CA LEU A 70 -26.14 17.55 4.33
C LEU A 70 -26.01 17.14 5.80
N VAL A 71 -24.80 17.25 6.33
CA VAL A 71 -24.52 17.02 7.76
C VAL A 71 -24.14 18.38 8.35
N THR A 72 -24.96 18.85 9.28
CA THR A 72 -24.77 20.10 10.04
C THR A 72 -24.32 19.80 11.46
#